data_AF-A0A227J1Z8-F1
#
_entry.id   AF-A0A227J1Z8-F1
#
_cell.length_a   1.000
_cell.length_b   1.000
_cell.length_c   1.000
_cell.angle_alpha   90.00
_cell.angle_beta   90.00
_cell.angle_gamma   90.00
#
_symmetry.space_group_name_H-M   'P 1'
#
loop_
_entity.id
_entity.type
_entity.pdbx_description
1 polymer ?
#
loop_
_entity_poly.entity_id
_entity_poly.type
_entity_poly.pdbx_seq_one_letter_code
_entity_poly.pdbx_strand_id
1 'polypeptide(L)'
;MTKLPPIEQLLPHDKPMILVDRAMDIQQDTIHCQVDIAEHNPFFDSASQTVPAYVGIEFMAQSVAAWSGYHALMKEQAPPIGFLLGSRRYTSECDA
;
A
#
# COMPACT_ATOMS: atom_id res chain seq x y z
N MET A 1 -6.86 -6.93 -20.00
CA MET A 1 -6.62 -6.48 -18.61
C MET A 1 -6.33 -5.00 -18.68
N THR A 2 -7.21 -4.16 -18.15
CA THR A 2 -7.00 -2.71 -18.11
C THR A 2 -5.79 -2.46 -17.22
N LYS A 3 -4.78 -1.74 -17.74
CA LYS A 3 -3.57 -1.45 -16.99
C LYS A 3 -3.91 -0.36 -15.97
N LEU A 4 -3.90 -0.70 -14.68
CA LEU A 4 -4.07 0.27 -13.61
C LEU A 4 -2.86 1.23 -13.58
N PRO A 5 -3.02 2.47 -13.08
CA PRO A 5 -1.90 3.40 -12.93
C PRO A 5 -0.80 2.80 -12.04
N PRO A 6 0.47 3.14 -12.28
CA PRO A 6 1.55 2.82 -11.36
C PRO A 6 1.24 3.32 -9.95
N ILE A 7 1.67 2.58 -8.93
CA ILE A 7 1.31 2.86 -7.54
C ILE A 7 1.80 4.26 -7.10
N GLU A 8 2.92 4.74 -7.63
CA GLU A 8 3.46 6.08 -7.39
C GLU A 8 2.56 7.21 -7.87
N GLN A 9 1.64 6.95 -8.80
CA GLN A 9 0.66 7.95 -9.24
C GLN A 9 -0.59 7.97 -8.36
N LEU A 10 -0.80 6.92 -7.56
CA LEU A 10 -1.97 6.75 -6.70
C LEU A 10 -1.70 7.18 -5.26
N LEU A 11 -0.44 7.34 -4.89
CA LEU A 11 -0.03 7.65 -3.52
C LEU A 11 0.53 9.08 -3.41
N PRO A 12 0.32 9.75 -2.27
CA PRO A 12 1.02 10.99 -1.94
C PRO A 12 2.44 10.74 -1.37
N HIS A 13 2.85 9.47 -1.24
CA HIS A 13 4.15 9.07 -0.69
C HIS A 13 5.22 9.04 -1.78
N ASP A 14 6.48 9.26 -1.38
CA ASP A 14 7.66 9.11 -2.24
C ASP A 14 8.46 7.86 -1.87
N LYS A 15 9.26 7.34 -2.82
CA LYS A 15 10.24 6.29 -2.54
C LYS A 15 11.29 6.78 -1.52
N PRO A 16 11.78 5.92 -0.60
CA PRO A 16 11.51 4.49 -0.48
C PRO A 16 10.28 4.14 0.39
N MET A 17 9.44 5.12 0.75
CA MET A 17 8.28 4.92 1.63
C MET A 17 6.99 4.58 0.87
N ILE A 18 7.07 4.30 -0.43
CA ILE A 18 6.02 3.56 -1.14
C ILE A 18 6.27 2.09 -0.84
N LEU A 19 5.40 1.49 -0.02
CA LEU A 19 5.56 0.13 0.47
C LEU A 19 4.64 -0.89 -0.22
N VAL A 20 3.60 -0.41 -0.90
CA VAL A 20 2.76 -1.23 -1.78
C VAL A 20 3.32 -1.18 -3.19
N ASP A 21 3.44 -2.33 -3.87
CA ASP A 21 4.07 -2.37 -5.20
C ASP A 21 3.08 -2.08 -6.33
N ARG A 22 1.84 -2.55 -6.20
CA ARG A 22 0.84 -2.44 -7.28
C ARG A 22 -0.59 -2.65 -6.80
N ALA A 23 -1.51 -1.91 -7.42
CA ALA A 23 -2.93 -2.24 -7.39
C ALA A 23 -3.23 -3.36 -8.40
N MET A 24 -4.02 -4.33 -7.98
CA MET A 24 -4.43 -5.51 -8.73
C MET A 24 -5.87 -5.39 -9.24
N ASP A 25 -6.75 -4.80 -8.42
CA ASP A 25 -8.14 -4.50 -8.76
C ASP A 25 -8.61 -3.28 -7.95
N ILE A 26 -9.41 -2.41 -8.57
CA ILE A 26 -10.01 -1.24 -7.91
C ILE A 26 -11.47 -1.16 -8.34
N GLN A 27 -12.36 -1.15 -7.35
CA GLN A 27 -13.80 -1.00 -7.54
C GLN A 27 -14.30 0.23 -6.78
N GLN A 28 -15.61 0.44 -6.79
CA GLN A 28 -16.23 1.59 -6.15
C GLN A 28 -15.83 1.72 -4.68
N ASP A 29 -15.90 0.63 -3.89
CA ASP A 29 -15.67 0.69 -2.43
C ASP A 29 -14.52 -0.21 -1.96
N THR A 30 -13.79 -0.85 -2.89
CA THR A 30 -12.73 -1.80 -2.56
C THR A 30 -11.51 -1.62 -3.42
N ILE A 31 -10.36 -2.02 -2.87
CA ILE A 31 -9.10 -2.14 -3.58
C ILE A 31 -8.41 -3.45 -3.18
N HIS A 32 -7.74 -4.08 -4.14
CA HIS A 32 -6.83 -5.18 -3.91
C HIS A 32 -5.44 -4.74 -4.36
N CYS A 33 -4.47 -4.78 -3.46
CA CYS A 33 -3.07 -4.46 -3.72
C CYS A 33 -2.18 -5.67 -3.48
N GLN A 34 -1.00 -5.66 -4.08
CA GLN A 34 0.06 -6.65 -3.85
C GLN A 34 1.34 -5.96 -3.38
N VAL A 35 2.02 -6.65 -2.46
CA VAL A 35 3.37 -6.34 -1.99
C VAL A 35 4.24 -7.56 -2.21
N ASP A 36 5.43 -7.36 -2.77
CA ASP A 36 6.49 -8.36 -2.87
C ASP A 36 7.48 -8.13 -1.72
N ILE A 37 7.66 -9.14 -0.87
CA ILE A 37 8.58 -9.04 0.28
C ILE A 37 10.01 -9.32 -0.21
N ALA A 38 10.79 -8.26 -0.39
CA ALA A 38 12.18 -8.32 -0.85
C ALA A 38 13.00 -7.09 -0.43
N GLU A 39 14.27 -7.04 -0.84
CA GLU A 39 15.27 -6.03 -0.47
C GLU A 39 14.90 -4.57 -0.81
N HIS A 40 13.92 -4.33 -1.70
CA HIS A 40 13.46 -2.97 -2.00
C HIS A 40 12.59 -2.39 -0.89
N ASN A 41 12.03 -3.24 -0.02
CA ASN A 41 11.23 -2.78 1.12
C ASN A 41 12.19 -2.32 2.24
N PRO A 42 12.08 -1.07 2.72
CA PRO A 42 12.99 -0.52 3.74
C PRO A 42 12.94 -1.26 5.10
N PHE A 43 11.92 -2.09 5.32
CA PHE A 43 11.77 -2.91 6.53
C PHE A 43 12.12 -4.38 6.33
N PHE A 44 12.64 -4.76 5.15
CA PHE A 44 13.06 -6.13 4.89
C PHE A 44 14.29 -6.51 5.70
N ASP A 45 14.19 -7.61 6.44
CA ASP A 45 15.31 -8.22 7.15
C ASP A 45 15.92 -9.31 6.26
N SER A 46 17.17 -9.11 5.84
CA SER A 46 17.86 -10.02 4.91
C SER A 46 18.27 -11.36 5.52
N ALA A 47 18.39 -11.44 6.86
CA ALA A 47 18.77 -12.67 7.55
C ALA A 47 17.60 -13.66 7.65
N SER A 48 16.40 -13.14 7.94
CA SER A 48 15.15 -13.90 8.05
C SER A 48 14.34 -13.94 6.75
N GLN A 49 14.62 -13.06 5.79
CA GLN A 49 13.82 -12.83 4.59
C GLN A 49 12.38 -12.42 4.88
N THR A 50 12.17 -11.65 5.95
CA THR A 50 10.82 -11.24 6.40
C THR A 50 10.69 -9.72 6.51
N VAL A 51 9.45 -9.27 6.74
CA VAL A 51 9.16 -7.92 7.23
C VAL A 51 8.44 -8.01 8.57
N PRO A 52 8.68 -7.10 9.52
CA PRO A 52 7.94 -7.08 10.78
C PRO A 52 6.43 -6.92 10.53
N ALA A 53 5.62 -7.72 11.23
CA ALA A 53 4.16 -7.72 11.05
C ALA A 53 3.52 -6.33 11.21
N TYR A 54 4.03 -5.47 12.08
CA TYR A 54 3.48 -4.12 12.25
C TYR A 54 3.53 -3.27 10.96
N VAL A 55 4.43 -3.57 10.01
CA VAL A 55 4.52 -2.90 8.71
C VAL A 55 3.27 -3.17 7.86
N GLY A 56 2.58 -4.30 8.09
CA GLY A 56 1.31 -4.60 7.44
C GLY A 56 0.21 -3.57 7.69
N ILE A 57 0.29 -2.81 8.79
CA ILE A 57 -0.62 -1.68 9.04
C ILE A 57 -0.41 -0.58 7.99
N GLU A 58 0.83 -0.30 7.63
CA GLU A 58 1.17 0.68 6.60
C GLU A 58 0.78 0.17 5.21
N PHE A 59 0.93 -1.13 4.92
CA PHE A 59 0.42 -1.70 3.66
C PHE A 59 -1.09 -1.49 3.50
N MET A 60 -1.86 -1.69 4.56
CA MET A 60 -3.30 -1.41 4.55
C MET A 60 -3.59 0.09 4.40
N ALA A 61 -2.87 0.96 5.12
CA ALA A 61 -3.03 2.40 5.04
C ALA A 61 -2.74 2.94 3.62
N GLN A 62 -1.65 2.49 3.00
CA GLN A 62 -1.30 2.85 1.63
C GLN A 62 -2.27 2.26 0.62
N SER A 63 -2.83 1.07 0.85
CA SER A 63 -3.90 0.53 0.00
C SER A 63 -5.12 1.45 0.02
N VAL A 64 -5.54 1.94 1.19
CA VAL A 64 -6.63 2.93 1.31
C VAL A 64 -6.26 4.25 0.61
N ALA A 65 -5.03 4.73 0.77
CA ALA A 65 -4.54 5.91 0.08
C ALA A 65 -4.57 5.73 -1.45
N ALA A 66 -4.16 4.57 -1.96
CA ALA A 66 -4.19 4.26 -3.39
C ALA A 66 -5.62 4.19 -3.95
N TRP A 67 -6.58 3.65 -3.19
CA TRP A 67 -8.00 3.69 -3.57
C TRP A 67 -8.49 5.13 -3.67
N SER A 68 -8.17 5.97 -2.69
CA SER A 68 -8.57 7.38 -2.69
C SER A 68 -7.90 8.16 -3.83
N GLY A 69 -6.61 7.92 -4.05
CA GLY A 69 -5.82 8.51 -5.13
C GLY A 69 -6.32 8.10 -6.51
N TYR A 70 -6.74 6.85 -6.72
CA TYR A 70 -7.37 6.42 -7.97
C TYR A 70 -8.65 7.20 -8.25
N HIS A 71 -9.53 7.33 -7.25
CA HIS A 71 -10.80 8.06 -7.41
C HIS A 71 -10.58 9.57 -7.58
N ALA A 72 -9.52 10.14 -7.01
CA ALA A 72 -9.09 11.51 -7.25
C ALA A 72 -8.56 11.69 -8.68
N LEU A 73 -7.72 10.76 -9.14
CA LEU A 73 -7.16 10.76 -10.50
C LEU A 73 -8.25 10.68 -11.57
N MET A 74 -9.30 9.88 -11.36
CA MET A 74 -10.47 9.83 -12.26
C MET A 74 -11.24 11.15 -12.34
N LYS A 75 -10.99 12.07 -11.41
CA LYS A 75 -11.53 13.44 -11.39
C LYS A 75 -10.46 14.48 -11.73
N GLU A 76 -9.33 14.06 -12.28
CA GLU A 76 -8.18 14.91 -12.62
C GLU A 76 -7.61 15.68 -11.41
N GLN A 77 -7.68 15.07 -10.23
CA GLN A 77 -7.18 15.61 -8.97
C GLN A 77 -5.93 14.84 -8.52
N ALA A 78 -5.07 15.52 -7.76
CA ALA A 78 -3.93 14.86 -7.11
C ALA A 78 -4.39 13.90 -6.00
N PRO A 79 -3.62 12.83 -5.71
CA PRO A 79 -3.88 11.98 -4.56
C PRO A 79 -3.97 12.78 -3.26
N PRO A 80 -5.06 12.65 -2.48
CA PRO A 80 -5.20 13.40 -1.24
C PRO A 80 -4.28 12.86 -0.15
N ILE A 81 -3.85 13.74 0.75
CA ILE A 81 -3.12 13.34 1.96
C ILE A 81 -4.11 12.79 2.99
N GLY A 82 -3.86 11.56 3.45
CA GLY A 82 -4.57 10.92 4.55
C GLY A 82 -3.67 10.74 5.78
N PHE A 83 -4.27 10.68 6.97
CA PHE A 83 -3.56 10.42 8.22
C PHE A 83 -4.04 9.11 8.85
N LEU A 84 -3.12 8.19 9.08
CA LEU A 84 -3.37 7.00 9.90
C LEU A 84 -3.37 7.40 11.38
N LEU A 85 -4.56 7.51 11.97
CA LEU A 85 -4.71 7.85 13.40
C LEU A 85 -4.58 6.63 14.32
N GLY A 86 -4.75 5.42 13.77
CA GLY A 86 -4.63 4.17 14.49
C GLY A 86 -5.38 3.03 13.81
N SER A 87 -5.20 1.83 14.34
CA SER A 87 -5.89 0.61 13.91
C SER A 87 -6.53 -0.08 15.12
N ARG A 88 -7.52 -0.93 14.86
CA ARG A 88 -8.15 -1.78 15.89
C ARG A 88 -8.22 -3.20 15.36
N ARG A 89 -8.03 -4.18 16.24
CA ARG A 89 -8.14 -5.61 15.91
C ARG A 89 -7.22 -6.02 14.73
N TYR A 90 -6.02 -5.46 14.69
CA TYR A 90 -5.02 -5.91 13.74
C TYR A 90 -4.48 -7.28 14.19
N THR A 91 -4.63 -8.27 13.32
CA THR A 91 -4.11 -9.62 13.51
C THR A 91 -3.23 -9.97 12.31
N SER A 92 -2.07 -10.55 12.58
CA SER A 92 -1.15 -11.05 11.57
C SER A 92 -0.70 -12.43 12.00
N GLU A 93 -0.58 -13.33 11.03
CA GLU A 93 0.11 -14.60 11.20
C GLU A 93 1.57 -14.36 10.87
N CYS A 94 2.45 -14.66 11.82
CA CYS A 94 3.89 -14.57 11.62
C CYS A 94 4.43 -15.99 11.43
N ASP A 95 5.36 -16.14 10.49
CA ASP A 95 6.10 -17.39 10.34
C ASP A 95 6.88 -17.69 11.63
N ALA A 96 7.02 -18.97 11.95
CA ALA A 96 7.65 -19.47 13.17
C ALA A 96 9.19 -19.43 13.11
#